data_AF-A0A2M7TAL5-F1
#
_entry.id   AF-A0A2M7TAL5-F1
#
_cell.length_a   1.000
_cell.length_b   1.000
_cell.length_c   1.000
_cell.angle_alpha   90.00
_cell.angle_beta   90.00
_cell.angle_gamma   90.00
#
_symmetry.space_group_name_H-M   'P 1'
#
loop_
_entity.id
_entity.type
_entity.pdbx_description
1 polymer ?
#
loop_
_entity_poly.entity_id
_entity_poly.type
_entity_poly.pdbx_seq_one_letter_code
_entity_poly.pdbx_strand_id
1 'polypeptide(L)' 'MVADEPDNRVLECAVAAKANIIVTGDKHLLDLKAYESIRIVRAADLLYIV' A
#
# COMPACT_ATOMS: atom_id res chain seq x y z
N MET A 1 -10.16 13.20 18.17
CA MET A 1 -9.02 12.36 17.76
C MET A 1 -9.18 12.13 16.28
N VAL A 2 -8.62 13.03 15.47
CA VAL A 2 -8.77 13.04 14.02
C VAL A 2 -7.49 12.43 13.46
N ALA A 3 -7.53 11.15 13.14
CA ALA A 3 -6.43 10.45 12.49
C ALA A 3 -6.47 10.79 10.99
N ASP A 4 -6.18 12.06 10.65
CA ASP A 4 -5.89 12.48 9.29
C ASP A 4 -4.38 12.37 9.08
N GLU A 5 -3.91 11.16 8.81
CA GLU A 5 -2.79 11.00 7.88
C GLU A 5 -3.40 10.49 6.57
N PRO A 6 -3.24 11.21 5.44
CA PRO A 6 -3.85 10.87 4.15
C PRO A 6 -3.50 9.44 3.68
N ASP A 7 -2.42 8.88 4.19
CA ASP A 7 -1.95 7.52 3.94
C ASP A 7 -2.92 6.45 4.45
N ASN A 8 -3.65 6.71 5.53
CA ASN A 8 -4.58 5.74 6.14
C ASN A 8 -5.75 5.40 5.19
N ARG A 9 -6.16 6.34 4.34
CA ARG A 9 -7.27 6.13 3.39
C ARG A 9 -6.92 5.14 2.27
N VAL A 10 -5.65 5.10 1.86
CA VAL A 10 -5.19 4.17 0.82
C VAL A 10 -5.19 2.73 1.35
N LEU A 11 -4.75 2.56 2.60
CA LEU A 11 -4.74 1.26 3.28
C LEU A 11 -6.17 0.75 3.54
N GLU A 12 -7.05 1.59 4.07
CA GLU A 12 -8.47 1.26 4.27
C GLU A 12 -9.17 0.87 2.97
N CYS A 13 -8.91 1.61 1.88
CA CYS A 13 -9.43 1.29 0.56
C CYS A 13 -8.93 -0.07 0.07
N ALA A 14 -7.63 -0.34 0.22
CA ALA A 14 -7.04 -1.61 -0.20
C ALA A 14 -7.64 -2.79 0.57
N VAL A 15 -7.87 -2.65 1.88
CA VAL A 15 -8.55 -3.65 2.70
C VAL A 15 -9.99 -3.86 2.25
N ALA A 16 -10.75 -2.77 2.06
CA ALA A 16 -12.15 -2.84 1.61
C ALA A 16 -12.27 -3.49 0.22
N ALA A 17 -11.32 -3.21 -0.67
CA ALA A 17 -11.23 -3.80 -2.00
C ALA A 17 -10.68 -5.24 -2.00
N LYS A 18 -10.21 -5.75 -0.85
CA LYS A 18 -9.49 -7.03 -0.73
C LYS A 18 -8.31 -7.12 -1.72
N ALA A 19 -7.60 -6.01 -1.89
CA ALA A 19 -6.47 -5.94 -2.80
C ALA A 19 -5.35 -6.88 -2.32
N ASN A 20 -4.63 -7.50 -3.25
CA ASN A 20 -3.46 -8.29 -2.91
C ASN A 20 -2.18 -7.44 -2.87
N ILE A 21 -2.15 -6.31 -3.58
CA ILE A 21 -0.99 -5.45 -3.75
C ILE A 21 -1.41 -3.98 -3.81
N ILE A 22 -0.68 -3.11 -3.11
CA ILE A 22 -0.68 -1.65 -3.27
C ILE A 22 0.58 -1.28 -4.04
N VAL A 23 0.43 -0.56 -5.13
CA VAL A 23 1.54 -0.02 -5.91
C VAL A 23 1.64 1.47 -5.61
N THR A 24 2.77 1.91 -5.06
CA THR A 24 2.95 3.32 -4.70
C THR A 24 4.41 3.78 -4.84
N GLY A 25 4.58 5.07 -5.09
CA GLY A 25 5.87 5.75 -5.02
C GLY A 25 6.11 6.45 -3.68
N ASP A 26 5.12 6.44 -2.79
CA ASP A 26 5.19 7.09 -1.49
C ASP A 26 6.15 6.34 -0.55
N LYS A 27 7.14 7.05 0.01
CA LYS A 27 8.16 6.43 0.86
C LYS A 27 7.59 5.94 2.19
N HIS A 28 6.65 6.66 2.79
CA HIS A 28 6.05 6.29 4.07
C HIS A 28 5.26 4.98 3.93
N LEU A 29 4.49 4.83 2.85
CA LEU A 29 3.80 3.57 2.56
C LEU A 29 4.77 2.44 2.19
N LEU A 30 5.83 2.72 1.44
CA LEU A 30 6.83 1.72 1.07
C LEU A 30 7.62 1.20 2.27
N ASP A 31 7.85 2.04 3.29
CA ASP A 31 8.54 1.64 4.52
C ASP A 31 7.75 0.61 5.33
N LEU A 32 6.41 0.58 5.20
CA LEU A 32 5.55 -0.44 5.79
C LEU A 32 5.78 -1.82 5.17
N LYS A 33 6.16 -1.89 3.88
CA LYS A 33 6.36 -3.09 3.04
C LYS A 33 5.12 -3.96 2.83
N ALA A 34 4.28 -4.11 3.84
CA ALA A 34 3.01 -4.79 3.79
C ALA A 34 2.06 -4.21 4.83
N TYR A 35 0.76 -4.32 4.55
CA TYR A 35 -0.30 -4.00 5.48
C TYR A 35 -1.30 -5.15 5.48
N GLU A 36 -1.50 -5.78 6.64
CA GLU A 36 -2.21 -7.06 6.76
C GLU A 36 -1.67 -8.12 5.76
N SER A 37 -2.50 -8.58 4.83
CA SER A 37 -2.12 -9.53 3.77
C SER A 37 -1.80 -8.85 2.43
N ILE A 38 -1.74 -7.51 2.42
CA ILE A 38 -1.58 -6.69 1.21
C ILE A 38 -0.11 -6.27 1.11
N ARG A 39 0.55 -6.64 0.01
CA ARG A 39 1.96 -6.23 -0.23
C ARG A 39 2.02 -4.81 -0.74
N ILE A 40 2.97 -4.01 -0.27
CA ILE A 40 3.20 -2.66 -0.76
C ILE A 40 4.50 -2.65 -1.54
N VAL A 41 4.41 -2.31 -2.83
CA VAL A 41 5.53 -2.41 -3.76
C VAL A 41 5.68 -1.14 -4.59
N ARG A 42 6.89 -0.92 -5.12
CA ARG A 42 7.13 0.12 -6.12
C ARG A 42 6.62 -0.36 -7.48
N ALA A 43 6.23 0.59 -8.33
CA ALA A 43 5.86 0.27 -9.71
C ALA A 43 6.98 -0.47 -10.46
N ALA A 44 8.24 -0.17 -10.17
CA ALA A 44 9.40 -0.86 -10.75
C ALA A 44 9.50 -2.34 -10.32
N ASP A 45 9.01 -2.71 -9.14
CA ASP A 45 9.08 -4.09 -8.63
C ASP A 45 8.18 -5.03 -9.45
N LEU A 46 7.10 -4.49 -10.04
CA LEU A 46 6.20 -5.26 -10.92
C LEU A 46 6.88 -5.72 -12.22
N LEU A 47 7.98 -5.08 -12.64
CA LEU A 47 8.73 -5.49 -13.83
C LEU A 47 9.42 -6.84 -13.66
N TYR A 48 9.58 -7.31 -12.42
CA TYR A 48 10.24 -8.57 -12.07
C TYR A 48 9.27 -9.64 -11.55
N ILE A 49 7.95 -9.39 -11.63
CA ILE A 49 6.90 -10.28 -11.10
C ILE A 49 6.33 -11.22 -12.19
N VAL A 50 6.88 -11.16 -13.41
CA VAL A 50 6.55 -12.04 -14.56
C VAL A 50 7.61 -13.09 -14.82
#